data_AF-Q5K4X5-F1
#
_entry.id   AF-Q5K4X5-F1
#
_cell.length_a   1.000
_cell.length_b   1.000
_cell.length_c   1.000
_cell.angle_alpha   90.00
_cell.angle_beta   90.00
_cell.angle_gamma   90.00
#
_symmetry.space_group_name_H-M   'P 1'
#
loop_
_entity.id
_entity.type
_entity.pdbx_description
1 polymer ?
#
loop_
_entity_poly.entity_id
_entity_poly.type
_entity_poly.pdbx_seq_one_letter_code
_entity_poly.pdbx_strand_id
1 'polypeptide(L)' 'NGYYYSRWATCFHSSRDFSDMVFVDNYIFNKDVYIQFNSTVGEFVGYTAHGVHNAELRNKDPNYLQQARAQVET' A
#
# COMPACT_ATOMS: atom_id res chain seq x y z
N ASN A 1 -18.43 16.40 11.71
CA ASN A 1 -17.24 15.97 10.94
C ASN A 1 -16.32 15.19 11.88
N GLY A 2 -16.24 13.87 11.73
CA GLY A 2 -15.49 13.00 12.67
C GLY A 2 -14.76 11.83 12.01
N TYR A 3 -14.71 11.80 10.68
CA TYR A 3 -13.99 10.78 9.91
C TYR A 3 -12.97 11.45 9.00
N TYR A 4 -11.76 10.93 9.01
CA TYR A 4 -10.63 11.41 8.22
C TYR A 4 -10.03 10.24 7.46
N TYR A 5 -9.79 10.45 6.17
CA TYR A 5 -9.10 9.51 5.31
C TYR A 5 -7.84 10.18 4.75
N SER A 6 -6.74 9.46 4.75
CA SER A 6 -5.49 9.89 4.13
C SER A 6 -4.78 8.73 3.44
N ARG A 7 -4.05 9.03 2.38
CA ARG A 7 -3.18 8.10 1.67
C ARG A 7 -1.75 8.61 1.73
N TRP A 8 -0.83 7.83 2.28
CA TRP A 8 0.58 8.19 2.40
C TRP A 8 1.43 7.20 1.60
N ALA A 9 1.88 7.65 0.44
CA ALA A 9 2.84 6.93 -0.40
C ALA A 9 4.26 7.41 -0.06
N THR A 10 5.16 6.48 0.25
CA THR A 10 6.51 6.79 0.69
C THR A 10 7.51 5.79 0.13
N CYS A 11 8.66 6.28 -0.33
CA CYS A 11 9.79 5.46 -0.74
C CYS A 11 10.88 5.50 0.34
N PHE A 12 11.38 4.33 0.72
CA PHE A 12 12.52 4.17 1.61
C PHE A 12 13.67 3.59 0.81
N HIS A 13 14.82 4.25 0.79
CA HIS A 13 16.03 3.75 0.13
C HIS A 13 17.25 4.23 0.93
N SER A 14 18.36 3.50 0.82
CA SER A 14 19.63 3.90 1.41
C SER A 14 20.75 3.98 0.39
N SER A 15 20.64 3.23 -0.71
CA SER A 15 21.59 3.30 -1.81
C SER A 15 21.37 4.59 -2.62
N ARG A 16 22.46 5.07 -3.25
CA ARG A 16 22.42 6.25 -4.14
C ARG A 16 21.80 5.94 -5.50
N ASP A 17 21.81 4.67 -5.89
CA ASP A 17 21.28 4.18 -7.16
C ASP A 17 19.85 3.63 -7.02
N PHE A 18 19.24 3.74 -5.84
CA PHE A 18 17.89 3.28 -5.51
C PHE A 18 17.65 1.77 -5.69
N SER A 19 18.70 0.97 -5.85
CA SER A 19 18.60 -0.49 -5.99
C SER A 19 17.97 -1.18 -4.78
N ASP A 20 17.97 -0.54 -3.61
CA ASP A 20 17.35 -1.04 -2.37
C ASP A 20 16.01 -0.37 -2.04
N MET A 21 15.40 0.34 -2.99
CA MET A 21 14.18 1.09 -2.73
C MET A 21 13.00 0.16 -2.36
N VAL A 22 12.30 0.53 -1.29
CA VAL A 22 11.01 -0.05 -0.87
C VAL A 22 9.93 1.02 -0.96
N PHE A 23 8.91 0.74 -1.76
CA PHE A 23 7.72 1.56 -1.87
C PHE A 23 6.64 1.05 -0.92
N VAL A 24 6.10 1.97 -0.11
CA VAL A 24 5.00 1.68 0.82
C VAL A 24 3.87 2.68 0.60
N ASP A 25 2.67 2.16 0.34
CA ASP A 25 1.45 2.96 0.20
C ASP A 25 0.46 2.63 1.32
N ASN A 26 0.27 3.57 2.23
CA ASN A 26 -0.57 3.43 3.42
C ASN A 26 -1.93 4.10 3.20
N TYR A 27 -2.99 3.33 3.38
CA TYR A 27 -4.37 3.79 3.41
C TYR A 27 -4.79 3.92 4.88
N ILE A 28 -5.06 5.14 5.32
CA ILE A 28 -5.27 5.49 6.73
C ILE A 28 -6.68 6.02 6.91
N PHE A 29 -7.38 5.50 7.92
CA PHE A 29 -8.68 5.97 8.35
C PHE A 29 -8.64 6.30 9.83
N ASN A 30 -8.99 7.54 10.21
CA ASN A 30 -8.99 8.02 11.59
C ASN A 30 -7.70 7.75 12.37
N LYS A 31 -6.55 7.87 11.69
CA LYS A 31 -5.18 7.64 12.19
C LYS A 31 -4.72 6.18 12.19
N ASP A 32 -5.60 5.23 11.89
CA ASP A 32 -5.25 3.82 11.77
C ASP A 32 -5.01 3.44 10.31
N VAL A 33 -3.84 2.86 10.01
CA VAL A 33 -3.61 2.22 8.71
C VAL A 33 -4.52 1.02 8.63
N TYR A 34 -5.48 1.02 7.69
CA TYR A 34 -6.37 -0.12 7.51
C TYR A 34 -5.90 -1.03 6.38
N ILE A 35 -5.27 -0.49 5.33
CA ILE A 35 -4.64 -1.27 4.24
C ILE A 35 -3.27 -0.67 3.92
N GLN A 36 -2.32 -1.52 3.56
CA GLN A 36 -1.02 -1.11 3.03
C GLN A 36 -0.65 -1.95 1.81
N PHE A 37 -0.04 -1.33 0.81
CA PHE A 37 0.76 -2.04 -0.18
C PHE A 37 2.24 -1.84 0.16
N ASN A 38 3.02 -2.92 0.18
CA ASN A 38 4.46 -2.87 0.38
C ASN A 38 5.13 -3.59 -0.79
N SER A 39 6.05 -2.92 -1.51
CA SER A 39 6.67 -3.48 -2.70
C SER A 39 7.50 -4.74 -2.43
N THR A 40 8.00 -4.94 -1.20
CA THR A 40 8.70 -6.19 -0.83
C THR A 40 7.76 -7.38 -0.70
N VAL A 41 6.51 -7.14 -0.28
CA VAL A 41 5.46 -8.15 -0.18
C VAL A 41 4.77 -8.33 -1.55
N GLY A 42 4.57 -7.24 -2.28
CA GLY A 42 4.00 -7.23 -3.63
C GLY A 42 2.48 -7.38 -3.65
N GLU A 43 1.78 -7.20 -2.54
CA GLU A 43 0.31 -7.26 -2.44
C GLU A 43 -0.22 -6.37 -1.31
N PHE A 44 -1.55 -6.17 -1.29
CA PHE A 44 -2.22 -5.42 -0.24
C PHE A 44 -2.37 -6.27 1.01
N VAL A 45 -2.01 -5.70 2.16
CA VAL A 45 -2.19 -6.29 3.50
C VAL A 45 -3.17 -5.44 4.29
N GLY A 46 -4.17 -6.08 4.89
CA GLY A 46 -5.14 -5.42 5.76
C GLY A 46 -4.77 -5.55 7.24
N TYR A 47 -4.87 -4.47 8.01
CA TYR A 47 -4.54 -4.44 9.45
C TYR A 47 -5.76 -4.37 10.36
N THR A 48 -6.94 -4.15 9.79
CA THR A 48 -8.23 -4.20 10.49
C THR A 48 -9.15 -5.19 9.76
N ALA A 49 -10.23 -5.66 10.39
CA ALA A 49 -11.17 -6.56 9.71
C ALA A 49 -11.73 -5.97 8.40
N HIS A 50 -12.02 -4.65 8.41
CA HIS A 50 -12.40 -3.92 7.20
C HIS A 50 -11.27 -3.87 6.17
N GLY A 51 -10.04 -3.67 6.63
CA GLY A 51 -8.84 -3.70 5.80
C GLY A 51 -8.60 -5.04 5.14
N VAL A 52 -8.69 -6.14 5.90
CA VAL A 52 -8.48 -7.51 5.39
C VAL A 52 -9.46 -7.83 4.26
N HIS A 53 -10.74 -7.56 4.46
CA HIS A 53 -11.75 -7.78 3.43
C HIS A 53 -11.45 -7.01 2.13
N ASN A 54 -11.08 -5.73 2.24
CA ASN A 54 -10.75 -4.92 1.08
C ASN A 54 -9.41 -5.32 0.42
N ALA A 55 -8.41 -5.72 1.22
CA ALA A 55 -7.14 -6.21 0.71
C ALA A 55 -7.33 -7.48 -0.11
N GLU A 56 -8.15 -8.42 0.37
CA GLU A 56 -8.52 -9.62 -0.38
C GLU A 56 -9.19 -9.29 -1.73
N LEU A 57 -10.12 -8.32 -1.75
CA LEU A 57 -10.76 -7.89 -2.99
C LEU A 57 -9.76 -7.27 -3.98
N ARG A 58 -8.87 -6.40 -3.50
CA ARG A 58 -7.82 -5.77 -4.33
C ARG A 58 -6.80 -6.77 -4.86
N ASN A 59 -6.42 -7.77 -4.05
CA ASN A 59 -5.49 -8.81 -4.47
C ASN A 59 -6.13 -9.80 -5.45
N LYS A 60 -7.46 -9.98 -5.41
CA LYS A 60 -8.21 -10.79 -6.38
C LYS A 60 -8.40 -10.11 -7.73
N ASP A 61 -8.27 -8.78 -7.82
CA ASP A 61 -8.29 -8.04 -9.08
C ASP A 61 -6.85 -7.93 -9.64
N PRO A 62 -6.48 -8.73 -10.66
CA PRO A 62 -5.12 -8.73 -11.19
C PRO A 62 -4.74 -7.42 -11.87
N ASN A 63 -5.70 -6.65 -12.39
CA ASN A 63 -5.43 -5.36 -13.03
C ASN A 63 -5.04 -4.34 -11.96
N TYR A 64 -5.80 -4.30 -10.86
CA TYR A 64 -5.51 -3.39 -9.75
C TYR A 64 -4.18 -3.74 -9.06
N LEU A 65 -3.94 -5.03 -8.83
CA LEU A 65 -2.69 -5.49 -8.22
C LEU A 65 -1.47 -5.21 -9.12
N GLN A 66 -1.59 -5.40 -10.44
CA GLN A 66 -0.51 -5.04 -11.36
C GLN A 66 -0.25 -3.53 -11.39
N GLN A 67 -1.29 -2.69 -11.37
CA GLN A 67 -1.12 -1.24 -11.32
C GLN A 67 -0.36 -0.81 -10.05
N ALA A 68 -0.68 -1.40 -8.89
CA ALA A 68 0.03 -1.13 -7.64
C ALA A 68 1.51 -1.56 -7.71
N ARG A 69 1.80 -2.72 -8.32
CA ARG A 69 3.18 -3.18 -8.54
C ARG A 69 3.94 -2.29 -9.52
N ALA A 70 3.28 -1.78 -10.56
CA ALA A 70 3.91 -0.92 -11.55
C ALA A 70 4.27 0.48 -11.00
N GLN A 71 3.58 0.96 -9.95
CA GLN A 71 3.90 2.24 -9.30
C GLN A 71 5.28 2.25 -8.63
N VAL A 72 5.88 1.09 -8.39
CA VAL A 72 7.24 1.00 -7.83
C VAL A 72 8.28 1.53 -8.81
N GLU A 73 8.00 1.52 -10.11
CA GLU A 73 8.93 1.88 -11.19
C GLU A 73 8.76 3.32 -11.71
N THR A 74 7.86 4.12 -11.13
CA THR A 74 7.47 5.46 -11.63
C THR A 74 7.68 6.55 -10.59
#